data_AF-A0A7S1CSP4-F1
#
_entry.id   AF-A0A7S1CSP4-F1
#
_cell.length_a   1.000
_cell.length_b   1.000
_cell.length_c   1.000
_cell.angle_alpha   90.00
_cell.angle_beta   90.00
_cell.angle_gamma   90.00
#
_symmetry.space_group_name_H-M   'P 1'
#
loop_
_entity.id
_entity.type
_entity.pdbx_description
1 polymer ?
#
loop_
_entity_poly.entity_id
_entity_poly.type
_entity_poly.pdbx_seq_one_letter_code
_entity_poly.pdbx_strand_id
1 'polypeptide(L)'
;HGEAAPGVVGDGSRFLSYVSAVDFEGSTGRISFDENGDRAAGAYDFSNLQWRGGTVVAATVGSWSEDDGAVRLSGAPIVWGGNTTEVPPASSGAVWEMPAAMRVAVLVMPGLLGLILLLTLLVFVLSRSQFPLREGLVWAMSVSLLGGVALTAMCFNVILRTASESACAYTKVLFHAGWAMFYYPLALKTVRYWRLKRAAASVFAERTSLALLSAMLALVG
;
A
#
# COMPACT_ATOMS: atom_id res chain seq x y z
N HIS A 1 6.55 -73.12 0.66
CA HIS A 1 7.66 -72.15 0.69
C HIS A 1 7.71 -71.42 -0.64
N GLY A 2 7.28 -70.18 -0.67
CA GLY A 2 7.18 -69.35 -1.87
C GLY A 2 6.90 -67.93 -1.39
N GLU A 3 7.94 -67.30 -0.89
CA GLU A 3 7.93 -66.01 -0.20
C GLU A 3 7.56 -64.90 -1.18
N ALA A 4 6.56 -64.10 -0.82
CA ALA A 4 6.15 -62.93 -1.57
C ALA A 4 7.32 -61.94 -1.65
N ALA A 5 7.73 -61.58 -2.87
CA ALA A 5 8.77 -60.58 -3.09
C ALA A 5 8.34 -59.24 -2.43
N PRO A 6 9.15 -58.67 -1.54
CA PRO A 6 8.81 -57.45 -0.84
C PRO A 6 8.82 -56.30 -1.85
N GLY A 7 7.77 -55.48 -1.82
CA GLY A 7 7.66 -54.28 -2.63
C GLY A 7 8.94 -53.45 -2.52
N VAL A 8 9.60 -53.26 -3.66
CA VAL A 8 10.74 -52.36 -3.79
C VAL A 8 10.22 -50.95 -3.51
N VAL A 9 10.35 -50.50 -2.27
CA VAL A 9 10.28 -49.09 -1.94
C VAL A 9 11.47 -48.48 -2.67
N GLY A 10 11.21 -47.95 -3.86
CA GLY A 10 12.23 -47.36 -4.72
C GLY A 10 12.98 -46.30 -3.92
N ASP A 11 14.30 -46.43 -3.88
CA ASP A 11 15.18 -45.48 -3.23
C ASP A 11 15.08 -44.13 -3.97
N GLY A 12 14.16 -43.28 -3.54
CA GLY A 12 13.83 -42.02 -4.19
C GLY A 12 15.02 -41.06 -4.25
N SER A 13 15.99 -41.21 -3.36
CA SER A 13 17.23 -40.44 -3.37
C SER A 13 18.10 -40.76 -4.59
N ARG A 14 18.24 -42.04 -4.92
CA ARG A 14 18.96 -42.49 -6.12
C ARG A 14 18.23 -42.08 -7.39
N PHE A 15 16.91 -42.22 -7.43
CA PHE A 15 16.12 -41.79 -8.59
C PHE A 15 16.23 -40.28 -8.83
N LEU A 16 16.14 -39.47 -7.78
CA LEU A 16 16.28 -38.02 -7.88
C LEU A 16 17.67 -37.62 -8.39
N SER A 17 18.74 -38.24 -7.88
CA SER A 17 20.11 -38.00 -8.35
C SER A 17 20.32 -38.37 -9.82
N TYR A 18 19.60 -39.39 -10.29
CA TYR A 18 19.64 -39.79 -11.69
C TYR A 18 18.92 -38.74 -12.55
N VAL A 19 17.70 -38.33 -12.18
CA VAL A 19 16.90 -37.37 -12.96
C VAL A 19 17.53 -35.97 -13.01
N SER A 20 18.17 -35.51 -11.93
CA SER A 20 18.81 -34.18 -11.89
C SER A 20 20.08 -34.08 -12.74
N ALA A 21 20.72 -35.19 -13.09
CA ALA A 21 21.99 -35.21 -13.82
C ALA A 21 21.81 -35.53 -15.33
N VAL A 22 20.57 -35.52 -15.83
CA VAL A 22 20.24 -35.84 -17.21
C VAL A 22 20.53 -34.66 -18.14
N ASP A 23 21.25 -34.92 -19.23
CA ASP A 23 21.45 -34.00 -20.37
C ASP A 23 21.22 -34.78 -21.68
N PHE A 24 20.16 -34.42 -22.41
CA PHE A 24 19.84 -35.03 -23.71
C PHE A 24 19.15 -34.04 -24.65
N GLU A 25 19.19 -34.36 -25.95
CA GLU A 25 18.48 -33.60 -26.97
C GLU A 25 17.07 -34.17 -27.16
N GLY A 26 16.06 -33.38 -26.80
CA GLY A 26 14.64 -33.72 -26.96
C GLY A 26 14.00 -33.05 -28.18
N SER A 27 12.70 -33.28 -28.37
CA SER A 27 11.92 -32.66 -29.45
C SER A 27 11.78 -31.14 -29.32
N THR A 28 12.04 -30.59 -28.13
CA THR A 28 11.97 -29.16 -27.81
C THR A 28 13.34 -28.55 -27.50
N GLY A 29 14.40 -29.16 -28.03
CA GLY A 29 15.80 -28.74 -27.83
C GLY A 29 16.52 -29.53 -26.73
N ARG A 30 17.70 -29.04 -26.32
CA ARG A 30 18.47 -29.64 -25.23
C ARG A 30 17.72 -29.50 -23.90
N ILE A 31 17.68 -30.58 -23.13
CA ILE A 31 17.03 -30.65 -21.83
C ILE A 31 18.10 -31.01 -20.81
N SER A 32 18.38 -30.06 -19.92
CA SER A 32 19.28 -30.20 -18.78
C SER A 32 18.69 -29.43 -17.59
N PHE A 33 19.08 -29.82 -16.37
CA PHE A 33 18.58 -29.22 -15.13
C PHE A 33 19.72 -28.57 -14.35
N ASP A 34 19.41 -27.47 -13.67
CA ASP A 34 20.35 -26.80 -12.75
C ASP A 34 20.31 -27.43 -11.34
N GLU A 35 21.11 -26.88 -10.42
CA GLU A 35 21.20 -27.35 -9.03
C GLU A 35 19.85 -27.20 -8.27
N ASN A 36 18.98 -26.30 -8.73
CA ASN A 36 17.66 -26.06 -8.17
C ASN A 36 16.58 -26.98 -8.77
N GLY A 37 16.91 -27.75 -9.81
CA GLY A 37 16.00 -28.65 -10.51
C GLY A 37 15.18 -27.96 -11.61
N ASP A 38 15.53 -26.73 -11.98
CA ASP A 38 14.90 -25.98 -13.07
C ASP A 38 15.60 -26.28 -14.40
N ARG A 39 14.89 -26.10 -15.52
CA ARG A 39 15.46 -26.35 -16.84
C ARG A 39 16.52 -25.28 -17.15
N ALA A 40 17.76 -25.70 -17.36
CA ALA A 40 18.89 -24.80 -17.58
C ALA A 40 18.82 -24.03 -18.92
N ALA A 41 18.24 -24.65 -19.96
CA ALA A 41 18.01 -24.01 -21.27
C ALA A 41 16.54 -23.59 -21.40
N GLY A 42 16.19 -22.44 -20.83
CA GLY A 42 14.86 -21.84 -20.96
C GLY A 42 14.63 -21.31 -22.38
N ALA A 43 13.47 -21.63 -22.97
CA ALA A 43 13.04 -21.05 -24.24
C ALA A 43 11.59 -20.57 -24.09
N TYR A 44 11.34 -19.31 -24.46
CA TYR A 44 10.05 -18.66 -24.33
C TYR A 44 9.65 -18.00 -25.65
N ASP A 45 8.38 -18.14 -26.02
CA ASP A 45 7.79 -17.42 -27.15
C ASP A 45 6.92 -16.27 -26.65
N PHE A 46 7.10 -15.09 -27.23
CA PHE A 46 6.28 -13.92 -26.97
C PHE A 46 5.12 -13.89 -27.96
N SER A 47 3.89 -13.83 -27.45
CA SER A 47 2.68 -13.70 -28.27
C SER A 47 1.92 -12.42 -27.92
N ASN A 48 1.46 -11.70 -28.94
CA ASN A 48 0.61 -10.52 -28.80
C ASN A 48 -0.80 -10.85 -29.32
N LEU A 49 -1.83 -10.47 -28.57
CA LEU A 49 -3.22 -10.59 -29.00
C LEU A 49 -3.57 -9.37 -29.86
N GLN A 50 -3.73 -9.58 -31.16
CA GLN A 50 -3.99 -8.53 -32.12
C GLN A 50 -5.41 -8.63 -32.68
N TRP A 51 -6.07 -7.48 -32.85
CA TRP A 51 -7.33 -7.42 -33.57
C TRP A 51 -7.06 -7.39 -35.07
N ARG A 52 -7.45 -8.45 -35.80
CA ARG A 52 -7.31 -8.52 -37.26
C ARG A 52 -8.65 -8.89 -37.87
N GLY A 53 -9.20 -8.01 -38.70
CA GLY A 53 -10.39 -8.32 -39.52
C GLY A 53 -11.64 -8.73 -38.74
N GLY A 54 -11.86 -8.20 -37.53
CA GLY A 54 -13.06 -8.50 -36.73
C GLY A 54 -12.90 -9.62 -35.70
N THR A 55 -11.72 -10.25 -35.60
CA THR A 55 -11.43 -11.33 -34.64
C THR A 55 -10.10 -11.06 -33.92
N VAL A 56 -10.00 -11.50 -32.66
CA VAL A 56 -8.75 -11.48 -31.89
C VAL A 56 -7.91 -12.69 -32.28
N VAL A 57 -6.68 -12.44 -32.75
CA VAL A 57 -5.73 -13.47 -33.15
C VAL A 57 -4.47 -13.37 -32.29
N ALA A 58 -4.04 -14.48 -31.71
CA ALA A 58 -2.74 -14.58 -31.04
C ALA A 58 -1.64 -14.69 -32.10
N ALA A 59 -0.81 -13.65 -32.21
CA ALA A 59 0.32 -13.61 -33.13
C ALA A 59 1.63 -13.69 -32.35
N THR A 60 2.46 -14.68 -32.66
CA THR A 60 3.82 -14.80 -32.09
C THR A 60 4.69 -13.67 -32.63
N VAL A 61 5.20 -12.83 -31.73
CA VAL A 61 5.94 -11.59 -32.00
C VAL A 61 7.44 -11.70 -31.70
N GLY A 62 7.86 -12.78 -31.03
CA GLY A 62 9.28 -13.08 -30.86
C GLY A 62 9.50 -14.34 -30.05
N SER A 63 10.78 -14.68 -29.88
CA SER A 63 11.25 -15.73 -29.00
C SER A 63 12.48 -15.27 -28.23
N TRP A 64 12.71 -15.89 -27.09
CA TRP A 64 13.93 -15.74 -26.31
C TRP A 64 14.41 -17.12 -25.91
N SER A 65 15.73 -17.29 -25.90
CA SER A 65 16.38 -18.52 -25.49
C SER A 65 17.59 -18.18 -24.63
N GLU A 66 17.73 -18.90 -23.52
CA GLU A 66 18.87 -18.78 -22.60
C GLU A 66 20.19 -19.11 -23.29
N ASP A 67 20.18 -20.06 -24.25
CA ASP A 67 21.39 -20.51 -24.96
C ASP A 67 22.11 -19.38 -25.70
N ASP A 68 21.34 -18.46 -26.28
CA ASP A 68 21.87 -17.31 -27.03
C ASP A 68 21.79 -15.99 -26.24
N GLY A 69 21.14 -15.99 -25.07
CA GLY A 69 20.88 -14.80 -24.25
C GLY A 69 20.17 -13.65 -24.98
N ALA A 70 19.62 -13.90 -26.18
CA ALA A 70 19.14 -12.88 -27.10
C ALA A 70 17.64 -12.98 -27.33
N VAL A 71 16.96 -11.82 -27.25
CA VAL A 71 15.56 -11.69 -27.67
C VAL A 71 15.52 -11.52 -29.19
N ARG A 72 14.84 -12.45 -29.86
CA ARG A 72 14.59 -12.40 -31.30
C ARG A 72 13.15 -11.97 -31.54
N LEU A 73 12.96 -10.79 -32.09
CA LEU A 73 11.63 -10.35 -32.52
C LEU A 73 11.33 -11.01 -33.87
N SER A 74 10.22 -11.75 -33.93
CA SER A 74 9.69 -12.28 -35.19
C SER A 74 9.27 -11.08 -36.03
N GLY A 75 9.61 -11.05 -37.32
CA GLY A 75 9.32 -9.93 -38.22
C GLY A 75 7.82 -9.59 -38.42
N ALA A 76 6.92 -10.26 -37.68
CA ALA A 76 5.53 -9.86 -37.57
C ALA A 76 5.43 -8.56 -36.77
N PRO A 77 4.87 -7.48 -37.34
CA PRO A 77 4.78 -6.21 -36.64
C PRO A 77 3.92 -6.36 -35.38
N ILE A 78 4.45 -5.86 -34.25
CA ILE A 78 3.67 -5.66 -33.03
C ILE A 78 2.72 -4.50 -33.33
N VAL A 79 1.42 -4.79 -33.39
CA VAL A 79 0.40 -3.77 -33.59
C VAL A 79 -0.09 -3.27 -32.23
N TRP A 80 0.00 -1.97 -32.02
CA TRP A 80 -0.47 -1.26 -30.84
C TRP A 80 -1.88 -0.70 -31.06
N GLY A 81 -2.49 -0.16 -30.01
CA GLY A 81 -3.80 0.49 -30.10
C GLY A 81 -3.79 1.60 -31.16
N GLY A 82 -4.77 1.59 -32.07
CA GLY A 82 -4.84 2.51 -33.21
C GLY A 82 -4.27 1.96 -34.53
N ASN A 83 -3.94 0.66 -34.59
CA ASN A 83 -3.38 -0.01 -35.77
C ASN A 83 -2.00 0.54 -36.18
N THR A 84 -1.23 1.04 -35.22
CA THR A 84 0.13 1.55 -35.40
C THR A 84 1.15 0.49 -35.01
N THR A 85 2.31 0.50 -35.65
CA THR A 85 3.47 -0.35 -35.30
C THR A 85 4.51 0.38 -34.46
N GLU A 86 4.33 1.68 -34.29
CA GLU A 86 5.18 2.52 -33.46
C GLU A 86 4.90 2.24 -31.99
N VAL A 87 5.96 1.93 -31.23
CA VAL A 87 5.87 1.70 -29.79
C VAL A 87 5.34 2.98 -29.14
N PRO A 88 4.17 2.92 -28.47
CA PRO A 88 3.66 4.07 -27.75
C PRO A 88 4.72 4.51 -26.74
N PRO A 89 4.98 5.82 -26.60
CA PRO A 89 5.88 6.29 -25.56
C PRO A 89 5.45 5.70 -24.22
N ALA A 90 6.40 5.19 -23.44
CA ALA A 90 6.19 4.43 -22.19
C ALA A 90 5.68 5.30 -21.02
N SER A 91 4.78 6.24 -21.32
CA SER A 91 4.34 7.41 -20.57
C SER A 91 5.34 8.57 -20.58
N SER A 92 4.93 9.67 -21.19
CA SER A 92 5.33 11.01 -20.74
C SER A 92 4.06 11.77 -20.35
N GLY A 93 3.36 11.26 -19.34
CA GLY A 93 2.06 11.80 -18.94
C GLY A 93 1.51 11.10 -17.71
N ALA A 94 2.32 10.94 -16.67
CA ALA A 94 1.83 10.55 -15.34
C ALA A 94 0.66 11.47 -14.96
N VAL A 95 -0.58 10.99 -14.86
CA VAL A 95 -1.76 11.48 -14.07
C VAL A 95 -2.01 13.02 -13.95
N TRP A 96 -1.24 13.86 -14.64
CA TRP A 96 -0.96 15.28 -14.38
C TRP A 96 -0.85 16.09 -15.66
N GLU A 97 -1.49 15.68 -16.76
CA GLU A 97 -1.65 16.52 -17.95
C GLU A 97 -2.66 17.66 -17.73
N MET A 98 -2.75 18.17 -16.51
CA MET A 98 -3.29 19.51 -16.31
C MET A 98 -2.24 20.51 -16.78
N PRO A 99 -2.63 21.52 -17.59
CA PRO A 99 -1.79 22.67 -17.85
C PRO A 99 -1.20 23.18 -16.54
N ALA A 100 0.08 23.58 -16.53
CA ALA A 100 0.76 23.99 -15.30
C ALA A 100 -0.02 25.06 -14.52
N ALA A 101 -0.69 25.97 -15.23
CA ALA A 101 -1.59 26.97 -14.67
C ALA A 101 -2.77 26.35 -13.88
N MET A 102 -3.37 25.28 -14.38
CA MET A 102 -4.50 24.60 -13.73
C MET A 102 -4.05 23.81 -12.51
N ARG A 103 -2.88 23.15 -12.54
CA ARG A 103 -2.32 22.50 -11.35
C ARG A 103 -2.08 23.50 -10.24
N VAL A 104 -1.50 24.66 -10.57
CA VAL A 104 -1.27 25.73 -9.58
C VAL A 104 -2.60 26.27 -9.05
N ALA A 105 -3.55 26.57 -9.93
CA ALA A 105 -4.84 27.15 -9.54
C ALA A 105 -5.72 26.19 -8.71
N VAL A 106 -5.74 24.90 -9.05
CA VAL A 106 -6.67 23.93 -8.45
C VAL A 106 -6.07 23.21 -7.25
N LEU A 107 -4.76 22.96 -7.23
CA LEU A 107 -4.14 22.14 -6.19
C LEU A 107 -3.29 22.99 -5.23
N VAL A 108 -2.50 23.92 -5.77
CA VAL A 108 -1.54 24.69 -4.96
C VAL A 108 -2.20 25.88 -4.27
N MET A 109 -3.04 26.64 -4.97
CA MET A 109 -3.69 27.84 -4.40
C MET A 109 -4.64 27.49 -3.23
N PRO A 110 -5.53 26.49 -3.32
CA PRO A 110 -6.37 26.12 -2.19
C PRO A 110 -5.56 25.56 -1.03
N GLY A 111 -4.47 24.82 -1.31
CA GLY A 111 -3.56 24.33 -0.30
C GLY A 111 -2.87 25.45 0.49
N LEU A 112 -2.44 26.52 -0.19
CA LEU A 112 -1.87 27.70 0.46
C LEU A 112 -2.92 28.49 1.27
N LEU A 113 -4.10 28.72 0.69
CA LEU A 113 -5.19 29.42 1.37
C LEU A 113 -5.62 28.67 2.63
N GLY A 114 -5.74 27.34 2.54
CA GLY A 114 -6.00 26.47 3.68
C GLY A 114 -4.92 26.57 4.74
N LEU A 115 -3.64 26.57 4.35
CA LEU A 115 -2.52 26.73 5.30
C LEU A 115 -2.55 28.09 6.01
N ILE A 116 -2.79 29.18 5.28
CA ILE A 116 -2.91 30.53 5.85
C ILE A 116 -4.09 30.59 6.83
N LEU A 117 -5.24 30.03 6.46
CA LEU A 117 -6.41 29.98 7.34
C LEU A 117 -6.14 29.16 8.61
N LEU A 118 -5.46 28.02 8.49
CA LEU A 118 -5.09 27.18 9.63
C LEU A 118 -4.09 27.87 10.56
N LEU A 119 -3.09 28.56 10.01
CA LEU A 119 -2.11 29.31 10.80
C LEU A 119 -2.75 30.51 11.50
N THR A 120 -3.64 31.24 10.82
CA THR A 120 -4.39 32.34 11.44
C THR A 120 -5.30 31.85 12.56
N LEU A 121 -6.00 30.72 12.38
CA LEU A 121 -6.77 30.06 13.44
C LEU A 121 -5.88 29.61 14.61
N LEU A 122 -4.72 29.03 14.31
CA LEU A 122 -3.76 28.62 15.34
C LEU A 122 -3.28 29.83 16.16
N VAL A 123 -2.84 30.90 15.49
CA VAL A 123 -2.44 32.16 16.15
C VAL A 123 -3.59 32.78 16.92
N PHE A 124 -4.81 32.72 16.40
CA PHE A 124 -6.01 33.21 17.09
C PHE A 124 -6.28 32.42 18.38
N VAL A 125 -6.19 31.09 18.35
CA VAL A 125 -6.34 30.21 19.53
C VAL A 125 -5.21 30.42 20.55
N LEU A 126 -4.00 30.72 20.08
CA LEU A 126 -2.86 31.03 20.96
C LEU A 126 -2.95 32.42 21.59
N SER A 127 -3.43 33.42 20.85
CA SER A 127 -3.50 34.81 21.29
C SER A 127 -4.71 35.12 22.19
N ARG A 128 -5.84 34.43 21.98
CA ARG A 128 -7.05 34.63 22.78
C ARG A 128 -7.05 33.72 24.01
N SER A 129 -6.40 34.19 25.07
CA SER A 129 -6.31 33.53 26.38
C SER A 129 -7.64 33.41 27.16
N GLN A 130 -8.69 34.08 26.70
CA GLN A 130 -9.98 34.24 27.39
C GLN A 130 -11.05 33.21 26.97
N PHE A 131 -10.76 32.30 26.02
CA PHE A 131 -11.75 31.29 25.63
C PHE A 131 -11.98 30.26 26.75
N PRO A 132 -13.24 29.85 26.99
CA PRO A 132 -13.58 28.85 28.02
C PRO A 132 -12.95 27.45 27.75
N LEU A 133 -12.40 27.24 26.55
CA LEU A 133 -11.67 26.02 26.17
C LEU A 133 -10.24 25.96 26.74
N ARG A 134 -9.78 26.95 27.49
CA ARG A 134 -8.43 27.00 28.09
C ARG A 134 -8.28 26.11 29.34
N GLU A 135 -9.14 25.12 29.52
CA GLU A 135 -8.86 24.02 30.43
C GLU A 135 -7.70 23.20 29.85
N GLY A 136 -6.56 23.18 30.56
CA GLY A 136 -5.24 22.90 29.98
C GLY A 136 -5.16 21.70 29.02
N LEU A 137 -5.81 20.58 29.34
CA LEU A 137 -5.78 19.39 28.47
C LEU A 137 -6.57 19.61 27.17
N VAL A 138 -7.72 20.27 27.20
CA VAL A 138 -8.57 20.49 26.01
C VAL A 138 -7.90 21.47 25.05
N TRP A 139 -7.25 22.49 25.59
CA TRP A 139 -6.48 23.45 24.82
C TRP A 139 -5.29 22.79 24.13
N ALA A 140 -4.47 22.03 24.86
CA ALA A 140 -3.31 21.34 24.30
C ALA A 140 -3.70 20.34 23.19
N MET A 141 -4.81 19.63 23.36
CA MET A 141 -5.32 18.72 22.34
C MET A 141 -5.75 19.46 21.06
N SER A 142 -6.39 20.63 21.22
CA SER A 142 -6.85 21.45 20.08
C SER A 142 -5.67 22.07 19.33
N VAL A 143 -4.66 22.57 20.04
CA VAL A 143 -3.42 23.12 19.44
C VAL A 143 -2.64 22.03 18.69
N SER A 144 -2.50 20.83 19.27
CA SER A 144 -1.86 19.68 18.59
C SER A 144 -2.59 19.30 17.30
N LEU A 145 -3.93 19.29 17.33
CA LEU A 145 -4.76 18.96 16.17
C LEU A 145 -4.59 19.98 15.05
N LEU A 146 -4.72 21.28 15.35
CA LEU A 146 -4.53 22.35 14.35
C LEU A 146 -3.10 22.35 13.79
N GLY A 147 -2.09 22.14 14.65
CA GLY A 147 -0.70 22.03 14.24
C GLY A 147 -0.45 20.84 13.30
N GLY A 148 -1.02 19.67 13.61
CA GLY A 148 -0.92 18.49 12.76
C GLY A 148 -1.52 18.68 11.37
N VAL A 149 -2.73 19.25 11.30
CA VAL A 149 -3.38 19.56 10.01
C VAL A 149 -2.57 20.57 9.20
N ALA A 150 -2.06 21.64 9.83
CA ALA A 150 -1.20 22.62 9.15
C ALA A 150 0.08 21.97 8.58
N LEU A 151 0.69 21.05 9.32
CA LEU A 151 1.92 20.36 8.93
C LEU A 151 1.66 19.39 7.76
N THR A 152 0.52 18.69 7.74
CA THR A 152 0.10 17.87 6.58
C THR A 152 -0.22 18.73 5.35
N ALA A 153 -0.85 19.89 5.52
CA ALA A 153 -1.13 20.83 4.42
C ALA A 153 0.17 21.41 3.83
N MET A 154 1.17 21.68 4.68
CA MET A 154 2.51 22.07 4.22
C MET A 154 3.17 20.96 3.39
N CYS A 155 3.12 19.71 3.86
CA CYS A 155 3.68 18.57 3.13
C CYS A 155 3.06 18.41 1.74
N PHE A 156 1.73 18.54 1.63
CA PHE A 156 1.03 18.43 0.34
C PHE A 156 1.47 19.51 -0.65
N ASN A 157 1.68 20.75 -0.18
CA ASN A 157 2.21 21.83 -1.00
C ASN A 157 3.66 21.58 -1.47
N VAL A 158 4.49 20.91 -0.68
CA VAL A 158 5.88 20.55 -1.06
C VAL A 158 5.89 19.50 -2.17
N ILE A 159 5.07 18.45 -2.03
CA ILE A 159 4.94 17.38 -3.04
C ILE A 159 4.52 17.94 -4.40
N LEU A 160 3.59 18.91 -4.41
CA LEU A 160 3.04 19.49 -5.64
C LEU A 160 3.99 20.47 -6.36
N ARG A 161 5.01 21.01 -5.68
CA ARG A 161 5.85 22.10 -6.22
C ARG A 161 7.23 21.65 -6.68
N THR A 162 7.85 20.70 -6.00
CA THR A 162 9.26 20.37 -6.21
C THR A 162 9.50 18.86 -6.11
N ALA A 163 10.15 18.28 -7.11
CA ALA A 163 10.67 16.92 -7.08
C ALA A 163 12.18 16.90 -6.79
N SER A 164 12.59 17.47 -5.64
CA SER A 164 14.00 17.43 -5.21
C SER A 164 14.25 16.29 -4.21
N GLU A 165 15.52 15.86 -4.10
CA GLU A 165 15.93 14.81 -3.15
C GLU A 165 15.64 15.20 -1.70
N SER A 166 15.89 16.47 -1.35
CA SER A 166 15.56 17.02 -0.04
C SER A 166 14.05 17.09 0.20
N ALA A 167 13.25 17.44 -0.83
CA ALA A 167 11.79 17.43 -0.72
C ALA A 167 11.24 16.03 -0.42
N CYS A 168 11.83 14.97 -1.00
CA CYS A 168 11.46 13.58 -0.72
C CYS A 168 11.71 13.22 0.76
N ALA A 169 12.86 13.60 1.32
CA ALA A 169 13.17 13.36 2.73
C ALA A 169 12.19 14.13 3.66
N TYR A 170 11.91 15.40 3.36
CA TYR A 170 10.95 16.20 4.12
C TYR A 170 9.53 15.65 4.04
N THR A 171 9.08 15.19 2.87
CA THR A 171 7.76 14.59 2.69
C THR A 171 7.56 13.37 3.58
N LYS A 172 8.56 12.49 3.67
CA LYS A 172 8.48 11.31 4.54
C LYS A 172 8.29 11.70 6.00
N VAL A 173 9.09 12.65 6.50
CA VAL A 173 9.06 13.04 7.91
C VAL A 173 7.81 13.87 8.24
N LEU A 174 7.52 14.91 7.46
CA LEU A 174 6.41 15.83 7.71
C LEU A 174 5.06 15.11 7.62
N PHE A 175 4.89 14.20 6.66
CA PHE A 175 3.65 13.45 6.55
C PHE A 175 3.37 12.63 7.81
N HIS A 176 4.31 11.80 8.25
CA HIS A 176 4.10 10.96 9.43
C HIS A 176 4.00 11.76 10.72
N ALA A 177 4.81 12.81 10.88
CA ALA A 177 4.73 13.69 12.04
C ALA A 177 3.36 14.40 12.13
N GLY A 178 2.85 14.90 11.00
CA GLY A 178 1.55 15.57 10.94
C GLY A 178 0.39 14.63 11.31
N TRP A 179 0.40 13.39 10.78
CA TRP A 179 -0.57 12.36 11.13
C TRP A 179 -0.48 12.00 12.61
N ALA A 180 0.72 11.80 13.16
CA ALA A 180 0.88 11.51 14.59
C ALA A 180 0.29 12.62 15.48
N MET A 181 0.59 13.90 15.17
CA MET A 181 0.08 15.05 15.94
C MET A 181 -1.43 15.25 15.82
N PHE A 182 -2.04 14.85 14.70
CA PHE A 182 -3.49 14.88 14.49
C PHE A 182 -4.22 13.73 15.18
N TYR A 183 -3.72 12.49 15.07
CA TYR A 183 -4.37 11.30 15.63
C TYR A 183 -4.24 11.21 17.15
N TYR A 184 -3.11 11.63 17.71
CA TYR A 184 -2.86 11.58 19.14
C TYR A 184 -3.95 12.25 20.01
N PRO A 185 -4.35 13.51 19.76
CA PRO A 185 -5.40 14.16 20.54
C PRO A 185 -6.80 13.55 20.35
N LEU A 186 -7.07 12.97 19.18
CA LEU A 186 -8.31 12.24 18.91
C LEU A 186 -8.39 10.97 19.75
N ALA A 187 -7.31 10.18 19.76
CA ALA A 187 -7.19 8.97 20.56
C ALA A 187 -7.27 9.26 22.07
N LEU A 188 -6.62 10.34 22.53
CA LEU A 188 -6.70 10.75 23.94
C LEU A 188 -8.13 11.12 24.37
N LYS A 189 -8.87 11.85 23.52
CA LYS A 189 -10.28 12.19 23.80
C LYS A 189 -11.17 10.94 23.87
N THR A 190 -11.00 10.00 22.94
CA THR A 190 -11.81 8.77 22.93
C THR A 190 -11.50 7.87 24.13
N VAL A 191 -10.22 7.68 24.47
CA VAL A 191 -9.81 6.89 25.64
C VAL A 191 -10.28 7.54 26.93
N ARG A 192 -10.14 8.86 27.08
CA ARG A 192 -10.61 9.59 28.27
C ARG A 192 -12.11 9.44 28.45
N TYR A 193 -12.90 9.61 27.39
CA TYR A 193 -14.35 9.43 27.43
C TYR A 193 -14.74 8.00 27.81
N TRP A 194 -14.10 7.01 27.19
CA TRP A 194 -14.36 5.60 27.51
C TRP A 194 -14.06 5.27 28.97
N ARG A 195 -12.94 5.77 29.52
CA ARG A 195 -12.59 5.59 30.94
C ARG A 195 -13.62 6.22 31.88
N LEU A 196 -14.08 7.44 31.58
CA LEU A 196 -15.10 8.13 32.38
C LEU A 196 -16.43 7.36 32.34
N LYS A 197 -16.86 6.91 31.16
CA LYS A 197 -18.08 6.11 31.00
C LYS A 197 -17.99 4.79 31.78
N ARG A 198 -16.84 4.12 31.73
CA ARG A 198 -16.61 2.87 32.47
C ARG A 198 -16.62 3.07 33.98
N ALA A 199 -15.99 4.15 34.47
CA ALA A 199 -16.00 4.50 35.89
C ALA A 199 -17.41 4.86 36.39
N ALA A 200 -18.20 5.60 35.59
CA ALA A 200 -19.58 5.90 35.93
C ALA A 200 -20.45 4.63 35.98
N ALA A 201 -20.24 3.69 35.06
CA ALA A 201 -20.95 2.41 35.03
C ALA A 201 -20.64 1.54 36.26
N SER A 202 -19.38 1.48 36.72
CA SER A 202 -19.02 0.73 37.92
C SER A 202 -19.64 1.32 39.18
N VAL A 203 -19.66 2.65 39.32
CA VAL A 203 -20.29 3.33 40.47
C VAL A 203 -21.81 3.11 40.47
N PHE A 204 -22.44 3.14 39.29
CA PHE A 204 -23.87 2.87 39.18
C PHE A 204 -24.21 1.42 39.57
N ALA A 205 -23.41 0.44 39.14
CA ALA A 205 -23.58 -0.96 39.51
C ALA A 205 -23.41 -1.21 41.02
N GLU A 206 -22.45 -0.53 41.66
CA GLU A 206 -22.25 -0.62 43.11
C GLU A 206 -23.45 -0.05 43.88
N ARG A 207 -23.96 1.13 43.49
CA ARG A 207 -25.13 1.75 44.14
C ARG A 207 -26.42 0.93 43.99
N THR A 208 -26.66 0.32 42.82
CA THR A 208 -27.84 -0.53 42.62
C THR A 208 -27.75 -1.82 43.44
N SER A 209 -26.55 -2.40 43.57
CA SER A 209 -26.35 -3.59 44.41
C SER A 209 -26.61 -3.32 45.90
N LEU A 210 -26.15 -2.18 46.43
CA LEU A 210 -26.39 -1.78 47.81
C LEU A 210 -27.87 -1.45 48.08
N ALA A 211 -28.55 -0.80 47.13
CA ALA A 211 -29.98 -0.53 47.24
C ALA A 211 -30.81 -1.82 47.28
N LEU A 212 -30.48 -2.82 46.44
CA LEU A 212 -31.13 -4.13 46.45
C LEU A 212 -30.90 -4.89 47.77
N LEU A 213 -29.68 -4.85 48.32
CA LEU A 213 -29.37 -5.43 49.62
C LEU A 213 -30.17 -4.79 50.75
N SER A 214 -30.29 -3.46 50.76
CA SER A 214 -31.10 -2.75 51.75
C SER A 214 -32.60 -3.07 51.64
N ALA A 215 -33.13 -3.21 50.42
CA ALA A 215 -34.52 -3.58 50.18
C ALA A 215 -34.81 -5.04 50.59
N MET A 216 -33.88 -5.96 50.33
CA MET A 216 -33.99 -7.36 50.76
C MET A 216 -33.98 -7.49 52.30
N LEU A 217 -33.08 -6.76 52.98
CA LEU A 217 -33.03 -6.73 54.45
C LEU A 217 -34.33 -6.17 55.05
N ALA A 218 -34.94 -5.17 54.42
CA ALA A 218 -36.21 -4.59 54.87
C ALA A 218 -37.44 -5.49 54.67
N LEU A 219 -37.35 -6.53 53.82
CA LEU A 219 -38.43 -7.50 53.57
C LEU A 219 -38.37 -8.72 54.49
N VAL A 220 -37.24 -8.97 55.15
CA VAL A 220 -36.98 -10.16 55.99
C VAL A 220 -37.10 -9.86 57.49
N GLY A 221 -37.09 -8.58 57.89
CA GLY A 221 -37.31 -8.14 59.29
C GLY A 221 -38.75 -7.68 59.53
#